data_AF-U5D3B1-F1
#
_entry.id   AF-U5D3B1-F1
#
_cell.length_a   1.000
_cell.length_b   1.000
_cell.length_c   1.000
_cell.angle_alpha   90.00
_cell.angle_beta   90.00
_cell.angle_gamma   90.00
#
_symmetry.space_group_name_H-M   'P 1'
#
loop_
_entity.id
_entity.type
_entity.pdbx_description
1 polymer ?
#
loop_
_entity_poly.entity_id
_entity_poly.type
_entity_poly.pdbx_seq_one_letter_code
_entity_poly.pdbx_strand_id
1 'polypeptide(L)'
;MEKQLKPKHEMMKKNQHKRLGGMGLSLEAFANAKSKDNQYNPAIIKKQRELYRNAKHVSKYKKFVKKEGEKYNTPRNISISEEELKPQVFQRSEQDEGELRSSKEKRRKKKVSQSLMQEYEKKRQEEEKARAEREAIAKAKREDRERVEAQRKALKEKMLKKTRSGQPVMKYRLEHLLQGIQNSSN
;
A
#
# COMPACT_ATOMS: atom_id res chain seq x y z
N MET A 1 -74.64 -4.00 -23.90
CA MET A 1 -73.41 -4.81 -23.80
C MET A 1 -72.23 -3.87 -23.92
N GLU A 2 -71.61 -3.50 -22.80
CA GLU A 2 -70.36 -2.74 -22.86
C GLU A 2 -69.38 -3.35 -21.86
N LYS A 3 -68.30 -3.91 -22.40
CA LYS A 3 -67.36 -4.76 -21.68
C LYS A 3 -66.31 -3.88 -21.00
N GLN A 4 -66.16 -4.10 -19.70
CA GLN A 4 -65.09 -3.60 -18.83
C GLN A 4 -63.70 -3.81 -19.48
N LEU A 5 -62.92 -2.75 -19.69
CA LEU A 5 -61.49 -2.84 -20.00
C LEU A 5 -60.69 -2.91 -18.68
N LYS A 6 -60.04 -4.06 -18.44
CA LYS A 6 -59.09 -4.24 -17.33
C LYS A 6 -57.72 -3.64 -17.67
N PRO A 7 -56.96 -3.11 -16.69
CA PRO A 7 -55.64 -2.54 -16.94
C PRO A 7 -54.59 -3.61 -17.28
N LYS A 8 -53.64 -3.21 -18.13
CA LYS A 8 -52.52 -4.02 -18.60
C LYS A 8 -51.59 -4.37 -17.44
N HIS A 9 -51.23 -5.65 -17.32
CA HIS A 9 -50.27 -6.15 -16.35
C HIS A 9 -48.87 -5.59 -16.65
N GLU A 10 -48.32 -4.75 -15.78
CA GLU A 10 -46.92 -4.34 -15.84
C GLU A 10 -46.03 -5.58 -15.65
N MET A 11 -45.22 -5.88 -16.67
CA MET A 11 -44.21 -6.94 -16.55
C MET A 11 -43.05 -6.39 -15.72
N MET A 12 -42.90 -6.87 -14.48
CA MET A 12 -41.74 -6.59 -13.66
C MET A 12 -40.47 -7.05 -14.39
N LYS A 13 -39.59 -6.10 -14.74
CA LYS A 13 -38.26 -6.39 -15.29
C LYS A 13 -37.45 -7.12 -14.22
N LYS A 14 -37.23 -8.42 -14.40
CA LYS A 14 -36.31 -9.22 -13.57
C LYS A 14 -34.92 -8.59 -13.60
N ASN A 15 -34.44 -8.14 -12.43
CA ASN A 15 -33.07 -7.72 -12.22
C ASN A 15 -32.15 -8.93 -12.44
N GLN A 16 -31.57 -9.02 -13.64
CA GLN A 16 -30.49 -9.95 -13.90
C GLN A 16 -29.30 -9.53 -13.03
N HIS A 17 -28.96 -10.37 -12.05
CA HIS A 17 -27.74 -10.23 -11.28
C HIS A 17 -26.57 -10.13 -12.26
N LYS A 18 -26.00 -8.93 -12.38
CA LYS A 18 -24.75 -8.72 -13.10
C LYS A 18 -23.71 -9.59 -12.43
N ARG A 19 -23.43 -10.75 -13.03
CA ARG A 19 -22.33 -11.63 -12.66
C ARG A 19 -21.07 -10.76 -12.63
N LEU A 20 -20.19 -11.00 -11.65
CA LEU A 20 -18.92 -10.29 -11.47
C LEU A 20 -17.88 -10.64 -12.56
N GLY A 21 -18.32 -10.71 -13.81
CA GLY A 21 -17.54 -10.91 -15.02
C GLY A 21 -18.16 -10.08 -16.13
N GLY A 22 -18.23 -8.76 -15.91
CA GLY A 22 -18.66 -7.82 -16.93
C GLY A 22 -17.63 -7.74 -18.05
N MET A 23 -18.14 -7.55 -19.28
CA MET A 23 -17.46 -7.19 -20.53
C MET A 23 -16.00 -6.72 -20.31
N GLY A 24 -15.05 -7.43 -20.90
CA GLY A 24 -13.63 -7.07 -20.85
C GLY A 24 -13.41 -5.61 -21.24
N LEU A 25 -12.26 -5.06 -20.82
CA LEU A 25 -11.86 -3.69 -21.16
C LEU A 25 -12.14 -3.41 -22.64
N SER A 26 -12.71 -2.23 -22.95
CA SER A 26 -12.94 -1.83 -24.34
C SER A 26 -11.62 -1.89 -25.11
N LEU A 27 -11.68 -2.16 -26.42
CA LEU A 27 -10.49 -2.20 -27.28
C LEU A 27 -9.66 -0.91 -27.14
N GLU A 28 -10.34 0.23 -27.01
CA GLU A 28 -9.76 1.53 -26.73
C GLU A 28 -9.04 1.58 -25.37
N ALA A 29 -9.65 1.06 -24.30
CA ALA A 29 -9.01 0.98 -22.99
C ALA A 29 -7.78 0.06 -23.00
N PHE A 30 -7.81 -1.03 -23.76
CA PHE A 30 -6.68 -1.95 -23.92
C PHE A 30 -5.53 -1.30 -24.72
N ALA A 31 -5.84 -0.64 -25.84
CA ALA A 31 -4.87 0.11 -26.63
C ALA A 31 -4.23 1.24 -25.80
N ASN A 32 -5.03 2.00 -25.05
CA ASN A 32 -4.58 3.08 -24.18
C ASN A 32 -3.77 2.60 -22.97
N ALA A 33 -3.95 1.35 -22.52
CA ALA A 33 -3.12 0.76 -21.47
C ALA A 33 -1.71 0.41 -21.95
N LYS A 34 -1.53 0.21 -23.26
CA LYS A 34 -0.24 -0.11 -23.90
C LYS A 34 0.47 1.10 -24.51
N SER A 35 -0.27 2.15 -24.88
CA SER A 35 0.29 3.36 -25.51
C SER A 35 0.75 4.45 -24.53
N LYS A 36 0.45 4.33 -23.23
CA LYS A 36 0.97 5.25 -22.22
C LYS A 36 2.41 4.87 -21.88
N ASP A 37 3.36 5.55 -22.51
CA ASP A 37 4.78 5.49 -22.17
C ASP A 37 4.98 5.77 -20.67
N ASN A 38 5.28 4.72 -19.92
CA ASN A 38 6.03 4.73 -18.65
C ASN A 38 5.67 5.77 -17.57
N GLN A 39 4.46 6.31 -17.51
CA GLN A 39 4.00 7.14 -16.38
C GLN A 39 3.43 6.32 -15.22
N TYR A 40 4.05 5.17 -14.93
CA TYR A 40 3.78 4.44 -13.71
C TYR A 40 4.51 5.12 -12.54
N ASN A 41 3.84 6.09 -11.92
CA ASN A 41 4.31 6.70 -10.68
C ASN A 41 3.59 6.05 -9.47
N PRO A 42 4.24 5.15 -8.72
CA PRO A 42 3.62 4.45 -7.60
C PRO A 42 3.16 5.41 -6.50
N ALA A 43 3.80 6.58 -6.33
CA ALA A 43 3.42 7.58 -5.34
C ALA A 43 2.07 8.24 -5.68
N ILE A 44 1.84 8.57 -6.96
CA ILE A 44 0.58 9.15 -7.42
C ILE A 44 -0.55 8.13 -7.27
N ILE A 45 -0.32 6.87 -7.66
CA ILE A 45 -1.29 5.79 -7.52
C ILE A 45 -1.65 5.56 -6.04
N LYS A 46 -0.64 5.58 -5.15
CA LYS A 46 -0.86 5.45 -3.70
C LYS A 46 -1.72 6.60 -3.16
N LYS A 47 -1.42 7.85 -3.53
CA LYS A 47 -2.21 9.02 -3.14
C LYS A 47 -3.66 8.92 -3.62
N GLN A 48 -3.89 8.54 -4.88
CA GLN A 48 -5.25 8.36 -5.42
C GLN A 48 -6.04 7.28 -4.65
N ARG A 49 -5.40 6.14 -4.35
CA ARG A 49 -6.02 5.06 -3.57
C ARG A 49 -6.37 5.51 -2.15
N GLU A 50 -5.49 6.28 -1.53
CA GLU A 50 -5.69 6.82 -0.19
C GLU A 50 -6.84 7.83 -0.14
N LEU A 51 -6.88 8.78 -1.08
CA LEU A 51 -7.99 9.73 -1.22
C LEU A 51 -9.33 9.00 -1.38
N TYR A 52 -9.38 7.96 -2.20
CA TYR A 52 -10.58 7.15 -2.38
C TYR A 52 -11.00 6.43 -1.09
N ARG A 53 -10.05 5.82 -0.36
CA ARG A 53 -10.32 5.18 0.93
C ARG A 53 -10.86 6.20 1.93
N ASN A 54 -10.23 7.36 2.04
CA ASN A 54 -10.63 8.42 2.96
C ASN A 54 -12.03 8.93 2.63
N ALA A 55 -12.33 9.19 1.36
CA ALA A 55 -13.67 9.58 0.92
C ALA A 55 -14.73 8.53 1.26
N LYS A 56 -14.39 7.24 1.14
CA LYS A 56 -15.27 6.13 1.55
C LYS A 56 -15.50 6.12 3.06
N HIS A 57 -14.45 6.34 3.86
CA HIS A 57 -14.57 6.43 5.32
C HIS A 57 -15.42 7.61 5.76
N VAL A 58 -15.20 8.80 5.20
CA VAL A 58 -16.02 10.00 5.45
C VAL A 58 -17.48 9.74 5.07
N SER A 59 -17.73 9.15 3.91
CA SER A 59 -19.09 8.81 3.47
C SER A 59 -19.76 7.80 4.39
N LYS A 60 -19.03 6.78 4.85
CA LYS A 60 -19.53 5.77 5.80
C LYS A 60 -19.85 6.42 7.15
N TYR A 61 -18.98 7.31 7.63
CA TYR A 61 -19.19 8.06 8.86
C TYR A 61 -20.40 8.99 8.76
N LYS A 62 -20.51 9.80 7.70
CA LYS A 62 -21.68 10.65 7.45
C LYS A 62 -22.99 9.85 7.44
N LYS A 63 -22.99 8.66 6.82
CA LYS A 63 -24.15 7.74 6.85
C LYS A 63 -24.44 7.21 8.24
N PHE A 64 -23.42 6.89 9.03
CA PHE A 64 -23.59 6.44 10.41
C PHE A 64 -24.16 7.55 11.30
N VAL A 65 -23.59 8.76 11.23
CA VAL A 65 -24.08 9.95 11.94
C VAL A 65 -25.51 10.28 11.53
N LYS A 66 -25.85 10.20 10.24
CA LYS A 66 -27.23 10.41 9.78
C LYS A 66 -28.18 9.38 10.39
N LYS A 67 -27.79 8.11 10.49
CA LYS A 67 -28.61 7.06 11.13
C LYS A 67 -28.75 7.25 12.63
N GLU A 68 -27.69 7.66 13.31
CA GLU A 68 -27.73 7.99 14.75
C GLU A 68 -28.60 9.24 15.00
N GLY A 69 -28.46 10.27 14.17
CA GLY A 69 -29.29 11.48 14.20
C GLY A 69 -30.74 11.25 13.77
N GLU A 70 -31.04 10.22 12.97
CA GLU A 70 -32.42 9.81 12.69
C GLU A 70 -33.05 9.05 13.86
N LYS A 71 -32.25 8.38 14.72
CA LYS A 71 -32.74 7.77 15.97
C LYS A 71 -33.05 8.81 17.04
N TYR A 72 -32.43 9.98 16.95
CA TYR A 72 -32.64 11.10 17.86
C TYR A 72 -32.73 12.38 17.02
N ASN A 73 -33.90 12.67 16.44
CA ASN A 73 -34.53 14.01 16.46
C ASN A 73 -35.67 14.17 15.42
N THR A 74 -36.90 14.29 15.94
CA THR A 74 -37.81 15.41 15.63
C THR A 74 -37.00 16.71 15.44
N PRO A 75 -37.26 17.53 14.40
CA PRO A 75 -36.24 18.44 13.89
C PRO A 75 -35.90 19.54 14.89
N ARG A 76 -34.65 19.56 15.35
CA ARG A 76 -34.06 20.75 15.96
C ARG A 76 -33.07 21.33 14.96
N ASN A 77 -33.54 22.37 14.25
CA ASN A 77 -32.65 23.37 13.67
C ASN A 77 -31.76 23.89 14.80
N ILE A 78 -30.47 23.56 14.79
CA ILE A 78 -29.50 24.11 15.73
C ILE A 78 -28.59 25.01 14.90
N SER A 79 -28.96 26.29 14.86
CA SER A 79 -28.01 27.38 14.73
C SER A 79 -27.06 27.30 15.92
N ILE A 80 -25.80 27.01 15.65
CA ILE A 80 -24.75 26.97 16.67
C ILE A 80 -24.41 28.42 17.02
N SER A 81 -24.80 28.87 18.21
CA SER A 81 -24.24 30.05 18.87
C SER A 81 -23.25 29.60 19.94
N GLU A 82 -22.02 30.11 19.84
CA GLU A 82 -20.89 29.85 20.73
C GLU A 82 -21.15 30.42 22.13
N GLU A 83 -21.68 29.64 23.09
CA GLU A 83 -21.63 30.10 24.48
C GLU A 83 -21.67 29.05 25.61
N GLU A 84 -21.43 27.75 25.36
CA GLU A 84 -21.42 26.79 26.48
C GLU A 84 -20.25 25.79 26.40
N LEU A 85 -19.06 26.29 26.72
CA LEU A 85 -17.92 25.49 27.16
C LEU A 85 -17.86 25.51 28.70
N LYS A 86 -18.43 24.50 29.36
CA LYS A 86 -18.00 24.06 30.71
C LYS A 86 -18.02 22.53 30.83
N PRO A 87 -16.91 21.89 31.23
CA PRO A 87 -16.88 20.45 31.46
C PRO A 87 -17.49 20.11 32.83
N GLN A 88 -18.62 19.38 32.84
CA GLN A 88 -19.13 18.74 34.05
C GLN A 88 -18.27 17.52 34.40
N VAL A 89 -17.61 17.60 35.55
CA VAL A 89 -16.93 16.50 36.22
C VAL A 89 -17.99 15.55 36.77
N PHE A 90 -18.15 14.37 36.15
CA PHE A 90 -19.06 13.34 36.64
C PHE A 90 -18.31 12.39 37.58
N GLN A 91 -18.42 12.64 38.88
CA GLN A 91 -18.04 11.68 39.93
C GLN A 91 -18.96 10.46 39.82
N ARG A 92 -18.40 9.25 39.87
CA ARG A 92 -19.18 8.01 39.93
C ARG A 92 -18.92 7.32 41.25
N SER A 93 -19.94 7.35 42.11
CA SER A 93 -20.03 6.64 43.38
C SER A 93 -19.92 5.14 43.20
N GLU A 94 -19.20 4.51 44.13
CA GLU A 94 -19.15 3.08 44.33
C GLU A 94 -20.53 2.59 44.79
N GLN A 95 -21.08 1.58 44.08
CA GLN A 95 -22.00 0.64 44.67
C GLN A 95 -21.87 -0.70 43.95
N ASP A 96 -21.65 -1.68 44.82
CA ASP A 96 -21.45 -3.11 44.67
C ASP A 96 -22.66 -3.80 43.99
N GLU A 97 -22.49 -5.06 43.57
CA GLU A 97 -23.41 -5.95 42.82
C GLU A 97 -22.90 -6.31 41.39
N GLY A 98 -21.82 -7.08 41.32
CA GLY A 98 -21.40 -7.72 40.05
C GLY A 98 -20.15 -8.61 40.09
N GLU A 99 -19.65 -8.97 41.27
CA GLU A 99 -18.26 -9.42 41.40
C GLU A 99 -17.97 -10.82 40.83
N LEU A 100 -18.97 -11.71 40.77
CA LEU A 100 -18.79 -13.12 40.37
C LEU A 100 -18.70 -13.36 38.84
N ARG A 101 -19.15 -12.41 38.00
CA ARG A 101 -19.03 -12.54 36.53
C ARG A 101 -17.74 -11.92 35.97
N SER A 102 -17.02 -11.12 36.75
CA SER A 102 -15.92 -10.28 36.24
C SER A 102 -14.56 -10.99 36.14
N SER A 103 -14.27 -11.96 37.00
CA SER A 103 -12.95 -12.59 37.12
C SER A 103 -12.59 -13.46 35.91
N LYS A 104 -13.56 -14.24 35.40
CA LYS A 104 -13.39 -15.09 34.21
C LYS A 104 -13.22 -14.26 32.94
N GLU A 105 -13.93 -13.13 32.85
CA GLU A 105 -13.85 -12.20 31.72
C GLU A 105 -12.54 -11.40 31.74
N LYS A 106 -12.08 -10.92 32.90
CA LYS A 106 -10.76 -10.30 33.10
C LYS A 106 -9.62 -11.27 32.73
N ARG A 107 -9.72 -12.55 33.12
CA ARG A 107 -8.74 -13.58 32.72
C ARG A 107 -8.74 -13.86 31.22
N ARG A 108 -9.91 -13.88 30.57
CA ARG A 108 -10.01 -14.00 29.10
C ARG A 108 -9.41 -12.78 28.38
N LYS A 109 -9.69 -11.55 28.85
CA LYS A 109 -9.10 -10.31 28.30
C LYS A 109 -7.56 -10.26 28.47
N LYS A 110 -7.02 -10.75 29.59
CA LYS A 110 -5.56 -10.92 29.78
C LYS A 110 -4.94 -11.93 28.82
N LYS A 111 -5.60 -13.06 28.56
CA LYS A 111 -5.12 -14.06 27.58
C LYS A 111 -5.16 -13.54 26.14
N VAL A 112 -6.22 -12.81 25.76
CA VAL A 112 -6.36 -12.21 24.42
C VAL A 112 -5.30 -11.12 24.19
N SER A 113 -5.01 -10.29 25.19
CA SER A 113 -3.95 -9.27 25.08
C SER A 113 -2.54 -9.89 24.99
N GLN A 114 -2.28 -10.97 25.72
CA GLN A 114 -1.02 -11.73 25.58
C GLN A 114 -0.89 -12.39 24.20
N SER A 115 -1.97 -12.95 23.64
CA SER A 115 -1.98 -13.52 22.28
C SER A 115 -1.70 -12.46 21.21
N LEU A 116 -2.32 -11.27 21.32
CA LEU A 116 -2.08 -10.15 20.42
C LEU A 116 -0.62 -9.66 20.48
N MET A 117 -0.04 -9.59 21.67
CA MET A 117 1.36 -9.20 21.86
C MET A 117 2.32 -10.19 21.18
N GLN A 118 2.06 -11.50 21.30
CA GLN A 118 2.84 -12.54 20.64
C GLN A 118 2.76 -12.48 19.11
N GLU A 119 1.59 -12.15 18.54
CA GLU A 119 1.45 -11.96 17.09
C GLU A 119 2.23 -10.74 16.59
N TYR A 120 2.23 -9.65 17.36
CA TYR A 120 3.03 -8.46 17.04
C TYR A 120 4.53 -8.74 17.09
N GLU A 121 5.00 -9.46 18.12
CA GLU A 121 6.41 -9.84 18.24
C GLU A 121 6.85 -10.76 17.11
N LYS A 122 6.03 -11.76 16.75
CA LYS A 122 6.31 -12.65 15.61
C LYS A 122 6.42 -11.87 14.31
N LYS A 123 5.45 -10.99 14.03
CA LYS A 123 5.46 -10.15 12.83
C LYS A 123 6.68 -9.24 12.77
N ARG A 124 7.09 -8.66 13.90
CA ARG A 124 8.29 -7.83 13.99
C ARG A 124 9.55 -8.63 13.68
N GLN A 125 9.68 -9.83 14.24
CA GLN A 125 10.82 -10.71 13.99
C GLN A 125 10.90 -11.15 12.52
N GLU A 126 9.76 -11.48 11.91
CA GLU A 126 9.70 -11.82 10.48
C GLU A 126 10.08 -10.63 9.59
N GLU A 127 9.63 -9.43 9.93
CA GLU A 127 10.00 -8.22 9.19
C GLU A 127 11.48 -7.87 9.34
N GLU A 128 12.05 -8.00 10.55
CA GLU A 128 13.48 -7.78 10.80
C GLU A 128 14.34 -8.80 10.03
N LYS A 129 13.94 -10.08 9.98
CA LYS A 129 14.61 -11.11 9.17
C LYS A 129 14.53 -10.80 7.66
N ALA A 130 13.35 -10.43 7.17
CA ALA A 130 13.17 -10.07 5.77
C ALA A 130 13.97 -8.81 5.38
N ARG A 131 14.16 -7.85 6.29
CA ARG A 131 15.05 -6.71 6.08
C ARG A 131 16.51 -7.14 6.02
N ALA A 132 16.96 -7.97 6.96
CA ALA A 132 18.33 -8.48 7.01
C ALA A 132 18.70 -9.28 5.74
N GLU A 133 17.80 -10.14 5.25
CA GLU A 133 18.02 -10.89 3.99
C GLU A 133 18.15 -9.96 2.78
N ARG A 134 17.30 -8.93 2.69
CA ARG A 134 17.37 -7.94 1.61
C ARG A 134 18.66 -7.11 1.67
N GLU A 135 19.07 -6.71 2.87
CA GLU A 135 20.33 -5.99 3.08
C GLU A 135 21.53 -6.86 2.72
N ALA A 136 21.52 -8.15 3.07
CA ALA A 136 22.57 -9.09 2.67
C ALA A 136 22.68 -9.23 1.15
N ILE A 137 21.55 -9.39 0.45
CA ILE A 137 21.52 -9.46 -1.02
C ILE A 137 21.99 -8.14 -1.64
N ALA A 138 21.57 -7.00 -1.10
CA ALA A 138 21.98 -5.69 -1.58
C ALA A 138 23.49 -5.47 -1.38
N LYS A 139 24.03 -5.89 -0.24
CA LYS A 139 25.46 -5.81 0.07
C LYS A 139 26.29 -6.69 -0.87
N ALA A 140 25.89 -7.95 -1.09
CA ALA A 140 26.56 -8.83 -2.03
C ALA A 140 26.60 -8.23 -3.45
N LYS A 141 25.45 -7.74 -3.95
CA LYS A 141 25.39 -7.06 -5.25
C LYS A 141 26.25 -5.80 -5.33
N ARG A 142 26.38 -5.06 -4.21
CA ARG A 142 27.22 -3.87 -4.14
C ARG A 142 28.70 -4.24 -4.19
N GLU A 143 29.12 -5.26 -3.45
CA GLU A 143 30.50 -5.76 -3.47
C GLU A 143 30.89 -6.26 -4.86
N ASP A 144 30.01 -6.98 -5.56
CA ASP A 144 30.26 -7.44 -6.93
C ASP A 144 30.44 -6.27 -7.91
N ARG A 145 29.60 -5.24 -7.80
CA ARG A 145 29.73 -4.01 -8.60
C ARG A 145 31.04 -3.31 -8.31
N GLU A 146 31.38 -3.12 -7.02
CA GLU A 146 32.62 -2.47 -6.60
C GLU A 146 33.86 -3.25 -7.09
N ARG A 147 33.82 -4.59 -7.10
CA ARG A 147 34.89 -5.43 -7.68
C ARG A 147 35.06 -5.20 -9.17
N VAL A 148 33.97 -5.24 -9.95
CA VAL A 148 34.02 -5.01 -11.40
C VAL A 148 34.46 -3.58 -11.72
N GLU A 149 33.96 -2.59 -10.98
CA GLU A 149 34.37 -1.19 -11.13
C GLU A 149 35.85 -0.98 -10.77
N ALA A 150 36.34 -1.60 -9.69
CA ALA A 150 37.74 -1.56 -9.32
C ALA A 150 38.65 -2.16 -10.41
N GLN A 151 38.27 -3.31 -10.96
CA GLN A 151 38.97 -3.93 -12.09
C GLN A 151 38.99 -3.00 -13.31
N ARG A 152 37.82 -2.44 -13.69
CA ARG A 152 37.71 -1.51 -14.81
C ARG A 152 38.58 -0.26 -14.59
N LYS A 153 38.58 0.29 -13.38
CA LYS A 153 39.37 1.48 -13.02
C LYS A 153 40.87 1.18 -13.09
N ALA A 154 41.32 0.04 -12.56
CA ALA A 154 42.72 -0.37 -12.62
C ALA A 154 43.20 -0.60 -14.07
N LEU A 155 42.37 -1.23 -14.92
CA LEU A 155 42.66 -1.36 -16.34
C LEU A 155 42.75 0.00 -17.03
N LYS A 156 41.79 0.89 -16.77
CA LYS A 156 41.77 2.26 -17.33
C LYS A 156 43.01 3.05 -16.91
N GLU A 157 43.40 2.95 -15.64
CA GLU A 157 44.61 3.60 -15.12
C GLU A 157 45.87 3.12 -15.86
N LYS A 158 46.02 1.81 -16.05
CA LYS A 158 47.13 1.24 -16.84
C LYS A 158 47.12 1.75 -18.29
N MET A 159 45.96 1.83 -18.94
CA MET A 159 45.82 2.34 -20.31
C MET A 159 46.16 3.82 -20.46
N LEU A 160 45.93 4.61 -19.41
CA LEU A 160 46.18 6.06 -19.39
C LEU A 160 47.61 6.43 -19.00
N LYS A 161 48.45 5.45 -18.60
CA LYS A 161 49.86 5.70 -18.31
C LYS A 161 50.59 6.26 -19.53
N LYS A 162 51.40 7.28 -19.29
CA LYS A 162 52.20 7.98 -20.30
C LYS A 162 53.69 7.92 -19.96
N THR A 163 54.53 7.97 -20.99
CA THR A 163 55.97 8.13 -20.87
C THR A 163 56.32 9.57 -20.49
N ARG A 164 57.61 9.84 -20.22
CA ARG A 164 58.09 11.20 -19.91
C ARG A 164 57.80 12.21 -21.03
N SER A 165 57.72 11.77 -22.29
CA SER A 165 57.36 12.60 -23.45
C SER A 165 55.84 12.73 -23.66
N GLY A 166 55.01 12.15 -22.78
CA GLY A 166 53.55 12.21 -22.86
C GLY A 166 52.92 11.18 -23.82
N GLN A 167 53.73 10.37 -24.49
CA GLN A 167 53.25 9.27 -25.32
C GLN A 167 52.65 8.16 -24.45
N PRO A 168 51.62 7.44 -24.89
CA PRO A 168 51.06 6.35 -24.12
C PRO A 168 52.06 5.19 -23.96
N VAL A 169 52.08 4.57 -22.79
CA VAL A 169 52.93 3.40 -22.52
C VAL A 169 52.38 2.21 -23.30
N MET A 170 53.09 1.80 -24.35
CA MET A 170 52.64 0.74 -25.27
C MET A 170 52.55 -0.64 -24.63
N LYS A 171 53.35 -0.93 -23.58
CA LYS A 171 53.31 -2.21 -22.85
C LYS A 171 51.88 -2.62 -22.48
N TYR A 172 51.16 -1.76 -21.78
CA TYR A 172 49.83 -2.08 -21.30
C TYR A 172 48.80 -2.16 -22.44
N ARG A 173 48.95 -1.32 -23.48
CA ARG A 173 48.04 -1.34 -24.63
C ARG A 173 48.16 -2.61 -25.45
N LEU A 174 49.39 -3.07 -25.67
CA LEU A 174 49.67 -4.34 -26.36
C LEU A 174 49.13 -5.52 -25.55
N GLU A 175 49.33 -5.55 -24.23
CA GLU A 175 48.74 -6.56 -23.34
C GLU A 175 47.20 -6.62 -23.50
N HIS A 176 46.52 -5.46 -23.56
CA HIS A 176 45.07 -5.42 -23.72
C HIS A 176 44.59 -5.92 -25.09
N LEU A 177 45.29 -5.54 -26.17
CA LEU A 177 44.98 -6.03 -27.52
C LEU A 177 45.18 -7.55 -27.63
N LEU A 178 46.27 -8.07 -27.08
CA LEU A 178 46.55 -9.51 -27.06
C LEU A 178 45.49 -10.27 -26.25
N GLN A 179 45.09 -9.75 -25.09
CA GLN A 179 44.02 -10.33 -24.28
C GLN A 179 42.67 -10.32 -25.02
N GLY A 180 42.37 -9.26 -25.77
CA GLY A 180 41.18 -9.18 -26.61
C GLY A 180 41.17 -10.25 -27.70
N ILE A 181 42.31 -10.46 -28.38
CA ILE A 181 42.46 -11.51 -29.41
C ILE A 181 42.30 -12.90 -28.78
N GLN A 182 42.97 -13.17 -27.65
CA GLN A 182 42.86 -14.46 -26.95
C GLN A 182 41.44 -14.75 -26.47
N ASN A 183 40.73 -13.76 -25.93
CA ASN A 183 39.35 -13.92 -25.50
C ASN A 183 38.36 -14.08 -26.67
N SER A 184 38.70 -13.57 -27.85
CA SER A 184 37.88 -13.72 -29.07
C SER A 184 38.14 -15.02 -29.82
N SER A 185 39.29 -15.66 -29.56
CA SER A 185 39.71 -16.92 -30.19
C SER A 185 39.28 -18.16 -29.40
N ASN A 186 38.72 -17.97 -28.19
CA ASN A 186 38.15 -19.02 -27.34
C ASN A 186 36.63 -18.89 -27.34
#